data_AF-J1SUY6-F1
#
_entry.id   AF-J1SUY6-F1
#
_cell.length_a   1.000
_cell.length_b   1.000
_cell.length_c   1.000
_cell.angle_alpha   90.00
_cell.angle_beta   90.00
_cell.angle_gamma   90.00
#
_symmetry.space_group_name_H-M   'P 1'
#
loop_
_entity.id
_entity.type
_entity.pdbx_description
1 polymer ?
#
loop_
_entity_poly.entity_id
_entity_poly.type
_entity_poly.pdbx_seq_one_letter_code
_entity_poly.pdbx_strand_id
1 'polypeptide(L)'
;MTINNKRSEAVACCGEEILSRELLLSGTFADLIAGEAPSLRLLSDEERRASLASMLAARPEGDVWIFAYGSLIWNPIILSVESRKARIEGWRRSFCLATVSGRGSPDNPGLVLGLDAGGACDGVALRLEEDDVVHELELLWRREMVAEAYIPRWVDLLDEEGARFGSGIAFTMNPQANTYAGGLSREATVQRLATAAGSIGSSADYLFRTRDGLRALDMWDELLEELAVEVEEAQRRLQQLPVEEFRSAVVSKAPLE
;
A
#
# COMPACT_ATOMS: atom_id res chain seq x y z
N MET A 1 33.54 -9.82 3.38
CA MET A 1 34.13 -8.56 2.85
C MET A 1 33.12 -7.48 3.15
N THR A 2 33.36 -6.71 4.22
CA THR A 2 32.39 -5.80 4.81
C THR A 2 32.29 -4.54 3.96
N ILE A 3 31.19 -4.37 3.22
CA ILE A 3 30.93 -3.15 2.47
C ILE A 3 30.27 -2.16 3.44
N ASN A 4 31.09 -1.26 3.97
CA ASN A 4 30.65 -0.10 4.72
C ASN A 4 29.97 0.88 3.74
N ASN A 5 28.65 0.88 3.67
CA ASN A 5 27.91 1.84 2.84
C ASN A 5 27.18 2.87 3.73
N LYS A 6 27.93 3.81 4.31
CA LYS A 6 27.37 5.07 4.85
C LYS A 6 27.02 6.00 3.68
N ARG A 7 25.92 5.68 3.01
CA ARG A 7 25.05 6.55 2.22
C ARG A 7 23.95 5.64 1.70
N SER A 8 22.79 5.70 2.36
CA SER A 8 21.54 5.19 1.81
C SER A 8 21.32 5.92 0.49
N GLU A 9 21.65 5.27 -0.62
CA GLU A 9 21.01 5.57 -1.90
C GLU A 9 19.60 5.02 -1.79
N ALA A 10 18.73 5.81 -1.14
CA ALA A 10 17.31 5.70 -1.36
C ALA A 10 17.11 5.68 -2.88
N VAL A 11 16.46 4.65 -3.38
CA VAL A 11 16.03 4.56 -4.77
C VAL A 11 15.14 5.77 -5.03
N ALA A 12 15.75 6.84 -5.54
CA ALA A 12 15.07 8.08 -5.85
C ALA A 12 14.29 7.87 -7.15
N CYS A 13 13.11 7.27 -7.05
CA CYS A 13 12.14 7.27 -8.13
C CYS A 13 11.55 8.68 -8.23
N CYS A 14 12.02 9.45 -9.22
CA CYS A 14 11.53 10.78 -9.57
C CYS A 14 10.00 10.84 -9.69
N GLY A 15 9.40 11.68 -8.86
CA GLY A 15 8.02 12.16 -8.90
C GLY A 15 7.77 12.86 -7.58
N GLU A 16 7.15 14.04 -7.58
CA GLU A 16 6.78 14.74 -6.32
C GLU A 16 6.14 13.74 -5.36
N GLU A 17 6.76 13.51 -4.20
CA GLU A 17 6.26 12.57 -3.21
C GLU A 17 5.01 13.18 -2.55
N ILE A 18 3.85 12.86 -3.14
CA ILE A 18 2.56 13.41 -2.72
C ILE A 18 2.24 13.10 -1.23
N LEU A 19 2.85 12.04 -0.69
CA LEU A 19 2.80 11.66 0.72
C LEU A 19 4.20 11.81 1.33
N SER A 20 4.47 12.95 1.95
CA SER A 20 5.75 13.27 2.57
C SER A 20 5.76 13.04 4.09
N ARG A 21 6.95 12.88 4.68
CA ARG A 21 7.11 12.81 6.15
C ARG A 21 6.52 14.04 6.85
N GLU A 22 6.73 15.23 6.28
CA GLU A 22 6.23 16.49 6.81
C GLU A 22 4.70 16.51 6.90
N LEU A 23 4.01 16.07 5.83
CA LEU A 23 2.54 16.01 5.77
C LEU A 23 1.95 15.04 6.82
N LEU A 24 2.64 13.94 7.10
CA LEU A 24 2.21 12.95 8.09
C LEU A 24 2.45 13.47 9.52
N LEU A 25 3.58 14.13 9.76
CA LEU A 25 3.91 14.71 11.06
C LEU A 25 3.01 15.89 11.43
N SER A 26 2.56 16.69 10.45
CA SER A 26 1.65 17.81 10.69
C SER A 26 0.21 17.39 10.99
N GLY A 27 -0.15 16.12 10.78
CA GLY A 27 -1.53 15.61 10.92
C GLY A 27 -2.44 15.94 9.74
N THR A 28 -1.98 16.77 8.81
CA THR A 28 -2.75 17.27 7.65
C THR A 28 -3.26 16.14 6.77
N PHE A 29 -2.56 15.01 6.69
CA PHE A 29 -3.03 13.86 5.92
C PHE A 29 -4.38 13.31 6.40
N ALA A 30 -4.59 13.20 7.71
CA ALA A 30 -5.85 12.72 8.26
C ALA A 30 -6.98 13.72 8.00
N ASP A 31 -6.69 15.03 8.10
CA ASP A 31 -7.65 16.09 7.82
C ASP A 31 -8.08 16.11 6.34
N LEU A 32 -7.14 15.89 5.42
CA LEU A 32 -7.42 15.75 3.99
C LEU A 32 -8.38 14.58 3.73
N ILE A 33 -8.10 13.42 4.32
CA ILE A 33 -8.98 12.25 4.18
C ILE A 33 -10.36 12.52 4.79
N ALA A 34 -10.43 13.16 5.96
CA ALA A 34 -11.70 13.52 6.59
C ALA A 34 -12.54 14.46 5.72
N GLY A 35 -11.89 15.40 5.02
CA GLY A 35 -12.54 16.31 4.09
C GLY A 35 -13.04 15.64 2.81
N GLU A 36 -12.26 14.71 2.25
CA GLU A 36 -12.60 14.00 1.00
C GLU A 36 -13.61 12.88 1.20
N ALA A 37 -13.57 12.20 2.35
CA ALA A 37 -14.42 11.06 2.68
C ALA A 37 -15.06 11.20 4.08
N PRO A 38 -16.04 12.10 4.26
CA PRO A 38 -16.63 12.36 5.58
C PRO A 38 -17.36 11.17 6.21
N SER A 39 -17.75 10.18 5.41
CA SER A 39 -18.40 8.94 5.88
C SER A 39 -17.40 7.87 6.32
N LEU A 40 -16.10 8.06 6.06
CA LEU A 40 -15.06 7.12 6.45
C LEU A 40 -14.75 7.28 7.94
N ARG A 41 -14.86 6.18 8.69
CA ARG A 41 -14.42 6.15 10.09
C ARG A 41 -12.90 6.21 10.14
N LEU A 42 -12.37 7.32 10.64
CA LEU A 42 -10.95 7.49 10.89
C LEU A 42 -10.62 7.08 12.32
N LEU A 43 -9.47 6.45 12.48
CA LEU A 43 -8.90 6.19 13.80
C LEU A 43 -8.45 7.51 14.42
N SER A 44 -8.65 7.65 15.72
CA SER A 44 -8.07 8.73 16.51
C SER A 44 -6.57 8.51 16.74
N ASP A 45 -5.86 9.58 17.13
CA ASP A 45 -4.46 9.48 17.55
C ASP A 45 -4.29 8.54 18.76
N GLU A 46 -5.30 8.43 19.62
CA GLU A 46 -5.29 7.51 20.76
C GLU A 46 -5.43 6.05 20.32
N GLU A 47 -6.39 5.74 19.44
CA GLU A 47 -6.55 4.39 18.88
C GLU A 47 -5.29 3.95 18.11
N ARG A 48 -4.67 4.85 17.33
CA ARG A 48 -3.39 4.57 16.66
C ARG A 48 -2.28 4.25 17.66
N ARG A 49 -2.09 5.08 18.70
CA ARG A 49 -1.07 4.85 19.73
C ARG A 49 -1.32 3.56 20.50
N ALA A 50 -2.57 3.25 20.82
CA ALA A 50 -2.92 2.00 21.50
C ALA A 50 -2.64 0.77 20.62
N SER A 51 -2.97 0.84 19.34
CA SER A 51 -2.64 -0.20 18.35
C SER A 51 -1.13 -0.41 18.25
N LEU A 52 -0.34 0.66 18.14
CA LEU A 52 1.12 0.58 18.07
C LEU A 52 1.73 0.01 19.36
N ALA A 53 1.26 0.46 20.53
CA ALA A 53 1.72 -0.06 21.81
C ALA A 53 1.44 -1.56 21.94
N SER A 54 0.27 -2.04 21.50
CA SER A 54 -0.06 -3.46 21.45
C SER A 54 0.86 -4.24 20.51
N MET A 55 1.16 -3.67 19.33
CA MET A 55 2.08 -4.27 18.36
C MET A 55 3.49 -4.47 18.94
N LEU A 56 4.01 -3.43 19.61
CA LEU A 56 5.33 -3.44 20.25
C LEU A 56 5.39 -4.33 21.48
N ALA A 57 4.31 -4.41 22.27
CA ALA A 57 4.24 -5.32 23.41
C ALA A 57 4.29 -6.80 22.99
N ALA A 58 3.84 -7.11 21.77
CA ALA A 58 3.90 -8.44 21.18
C ALA A 58 5.15 -8.68 20.31
N ARG A 59 6.15 -7.77 20.35
CA ARG A 59 7.38 -7.85 19.55
C ARG A 59 8.12 -9.18 19.78
N PRO A 60 8.36 -10.00 18.73
CA PRO A 60 9.26 -11.14 18.81
C PRO A 60 10.70 -10.71 19.09
N GLU A 61 11.52 -11.63 19.60
CA GLU A 61 12.95 -11.37 19.75
C GLU A 61 13.61 -11.08 18.39
N GLY A 62 14.54 -10.11 18.38
CA GLY A 62 15.31 -9.71 17.21
C GLY A 62 14.94 -8.32 16.68
N ASP A 63 15.47 -8.01 15.50
CA ASP A 63 15.29 -6.72 14.82
C ASP A 63 13.84 -6.48 14.38
N VAL A 64 13.45 -5.21 14.27
CA VAL A 64 12.14 -4.80 13.75
C VAL A 64 12.26 -4.52 12.25
N TRP A 65 11.51 -5.27 11.48
CA TRP A 65 11.39 -5.07 10.04
C TRP A 65 9.99 -4.60 9.67
N ILE A 66 9.87 -3.85 8.58
CA ILE A 66 8.61 -3.55 7.91
C ILE A 66 8.55 -4.35 6.62
N PHE A 67 7.46 -5.08 6.39
CA PHE A 67 7.23 -5.76 5.13
C PHE A 67 6.48 -4.84 4.15
N ALA A 68 7.21 -4.30 3.19
CA ALA A 68 6.69 -3.47 2.12
C ALA A 68 6.23 -4.32 0.94
N TYR A 69 4.92 -4.32 0.68
CA TYR A 69 4.29 -5.05 -0.43
C TYR A 69 3.59 -4.15 -1.46
N GLY A 70 3.43 -2.86 -1.16
CA GLY A 70 2.74 -1.88 -2.01
C GLY A 70 3.51 -0.58 -2.09
N SER A 71 2.86 0.55 -1.77
CA SER A 71 3.47 1.89 -1.90
C SER A 71 4.74 2.11 -1.07
N LEU A 72 4.96 1.33 0.00
CA LEU A 72 6.20 1.40 0.78
C LEU A 72 7.44 0.98 -0.02
N ILE A 73 7.29 0.28 -1.15
CA ILE A 73 8.39 -0.11 -2.02
C ILE A 73 9.02 1.10 -2.72
N TRP A 74 8.20 2.06 -3.16
CA TRP A 74 8.63 3.24 -3.94
C TRP A 74 8.44 4.58 -3.21
N ASN A 75 7.77 4.57 -2.06
CA ASN A 75 7.68 5.68 -1.13
C ASN A 75 7.68 5.08 0.28
N PRO A 76 8.84 4.76 0.86
CA PRO A 76 8.92 4.07 2.14
C PRO A 76 8.47 4.94 3.31
N ILE A 77 8.56 6.28 3.20
CA ILE A 77 8.43 7.30 4.26
C ILE A 77 9.29 7.11 5.51
N ILE A 78 9.72 5.89 5.82
CA ILE A 78 10.52 5.53 6.99
C ILE A 78 12.01 5.54 6.66
N LEU A 79 12.82 5.78 7.69
CA LEU A 79 14.25 5.56 7.65
C LEU A 79 14.54 4.09 7.98
N SER A 80 15.19 3.40 7.04
CA SER A 80 15.67 2.04 7.25
C SER A 80 17.18 1.99 7.11
N VAL A 81 17.80 1.14 7.92
CA VAL A 81 19.25 0.93 7.93
C VAL A 81 19.67 -0.27 7.08
N GLU A 82 18.69 -1.05 6.63
CA GLU A 82 18.88 -2.19 5.75
C GLU A 82 17.59 -2.51 4.99
N SER A 83 17.73 -2.94 3.74
CA SER A 83 16.64 -3.49 2.94
C SER A 83 17.02 -4.86 2.38
N ARG A 84 16.06 -5.78 2.33
CA ARG A 84 16.20 -7.13 1.78
C ARG A 84 14.96 -7.52 1.00
N LYS A 85 15.12 -8.31 -0.06
CA LYS A 85 13.98 -9.05 -0.62
C LYS A 85 13.47 -10.03 0.42
N ALA A 86 12.17 -10.18 0.52
CA ALA A 86 11.57 -11.07 1.50
C ALA A 86 10.28 -11.68 0.95
N ARG A 87 9.98 -12.88 1.43
CA ARG A 87 8.71 -13.56 1.21
C ARG A 87 7.98 -13.73 2.53
N ILE A 88 6.67 -13.58 2.49
CA ILE A 88 5.76 -13.95 3.59
C ILE A 88 4.77 -15.01 3.10
N GLU A 89 4.34 -15.89 4.00
CA GLU A 89 3.37 -16.95 3.71
C GLU A 89 2.01 -16.67 4.35
N GLY A 90 0.96 -17.26 3.77
CA GLY A 90 -0.42 -17.10 4.26
C GLY A 90 -1.09 -15.80 3.81
N TRP A 91 -0.41 -14.99 3.01
CA TRP A 91 -0.89 -13.71 2.51
C TRP A 91 -0.53 -13.51 1.05
N ARG A 92 -1.44 -12.94 0.27
CA ARG A 92 -1.24 -12.61 -1.14
C ARG A 92 -1.45 -11.13 -1.37
N ARG A 93 -0.68 -10.55 -2.28
CA ARG A 93 -0.91 -9.20 -2.80
C ARG A 93 -2.22 -9.18 -3.58
N SER A 94 -3.13 -8.26 -3.27
CA SER A 94 -4.41 -8.13 -3.97
C SER A 94 -4.90 -6.68 -3.99
N PHE A 95 -5.55 -6.25 -5.07
CA PHE A 95 -6.26 -4.96 -5.14
C PHE A 95 -7.62 -5.03 -4.44
N CYS A 96 -7.58 -5.32 -3.14
CA CYS A 96 -8.75 -5.59 -2.31
C CYS A 96 -9.10 -4.44 -1.36
N LEU A 97 -8.46 -3.28 -1.47
CA LEU A 97 -8.80 -2.10 -0.69
C LEU A 97 -9.43 -1.03 -1.57
N ALA A 98 -10.73 -0.80 -1.41
CA ALA A 98 -11.44 0.32 -1.98
C ALA A 98 -11.08 1.62 -1.25
N THR A 99 -10.77 2.67 -2.01
CA THR A 99 -10.46 3.99 -1.46
C THR A 99 -11.32 5.08 -2.10
N VAL A 100 -12.04 5.81 -1.27
CA VAL A 100 -12.92 6.92 -1.66
C VAL A 100 -12.25 8.29 -1.51
N SER A 101 -10.98 8.31 -1.12
CA SER A 101 -10.11 9.49 -1.03
C SER A 101 -8.75 9.17 -1.64
N GLY A 102 -7.98 10.21 -1.95
CA GLY A 102 -6.60 10.09 -2.40
C GLY A 102 -6.39 9.46 -3.78
N ARG A 103 -6.57 8.14 -3.92
CA ARG A 103 -6.44 7.38 -5.19
C ARG A 103 -7.76 7.13 -5.90
N GLY A 104 -8.84 7.69 -5.37
CA GLY A 104 -10.20 7.63 -5.88
C GLY A 104 -11.04 8.73 -5.26
N SER A 105 -12.34 8.67 -5.51
CA SER A 105 -13.32 9.62 -4.99
C SER A 105 -14.57 8.89 -4.49
N PRO A 106 -15.49 9.57 -3.79
CA PRO A 106 -16.76 8.96 -3.38
C PRO A 106 -17.60 8.47 -4.56
N ASP A 107 -17.56 9.18 -5.70
CA ASP A 107 -18.33 8.84 -6.91
C ASP A 107 -17.64 7.79 -7.79
N ASN A 108 -16.30 7.71 -7.75
CA ASN A 108 -15.52 6.68 -8.43
C ASN A 108 -14.42 6.13 -7.50
N PRO A 109 -14.77 5.18 -6.62
CA PRO A 109 -13.84 4.64 -5.65
C PRO A 109 -12.65 3.94 -6.33
N GLY A 110 -11.44 4.32 -5.93
CA GLY A 110 -10.19 3.73 -6.39
C GLY A 110 -9.91 2.38 -5.76
N LEU A 111 -8.88 1.70 -6.24
CA LEU A 111 -8.37 0.46 -5.67
C LEU A 111 -6.88 0.60 -5.37
N VAL A 112 -6.48 0.16 -4.18
CA VAL A 112 -5.09 0.02 -3.77
C VAL A 112 -4.85 -1.38 -3.21
N LEU A 113 -3.58 -1.75 -3.04
CA LEU A 113 -3.22 -3.08 -2.58
C LEU A 113 -3.49 -3.27 -1.09
N GLY A 114 -3.92 -4.47 -0.73
CA GLY A 114 -3.83 -5.04 0.60
C GLY A 114 -3.18 -6.42 0.55
N LEU A 115 -2.80 -6.95 1.71
CA LEU A 115 -2.46 -8.36 1.88
C LEU A 115 -3.72 -9.12 2.27
N ASP A 116 -4.28 -9.86 1.31
CA ASP A 116 -5.46 -10.70 1.50
C ASP A 116 -5.03 -12.11 1.92
N ALA A 117 -5.94 -12.86 2.54
CA ALA A 117 -5.61 -14.17 3.10
C ALA A 117 -5.26 -15.21 2.02
N GLY A 118 -4.27 -16.06 2.33
CA GLY A 118 -3.84 -17.19 1.52
C GLY A 118 -2.66 -16.89 0.60
N GLY A 119 -2.05 -17.96 0.07
CA GLY A 119 -0.91 -17.85 -0.85
C GLY A 119 0.38 -17.39 -0.17
N ALA A 120 1.18 -16.64 -0.92
CA ALA A 120 2.40 -16.02 -0.47
C ALA A 120 2.61 -14.69 -1.20
N CYS A 121 3.42 -13.81 -0.63
CA CYS A 121 3.72 -12.51 -1.19
C CYS A 121 5.21 -12.24 -1.10
N ASP A 122 5.81 -11.91 -2.24
CA ASP A 122 7.18 -11.40 -2.30
C ASP A 122 7.14 -9.87 -2.20
N GLY A 123 8.01 -9.31 -1.38
CA GLY A 123 8.13 -7.88 -1.13
C GLY A 123 9.51 -7.50 -0.62
N VAL A 124 9.59 -6.36 0.06
CA VAL A 124 10.84 -5.83 0.61
C VAL A 124 10.72 -5.74 2.12
N ALA A 125 11.65 -6.33 2.85
CA ALA A 125 11.82 -6.11 4.27
C ALA A 125 12.74 -4.90 4.50
N LEU A 126 12.27 -3.93 5.27
CA LEU A 126 13.00 -2.72 5.64
C LEU A 126 13.30 -2.74 7.15
N ARG A 127 14.58 -2.87 7.54
CA ARG A 127 14.97 -2.92 8.97
C ARG A 127 15.06 -1.51 9.54
N LEU A 128 14.43 -1.31 10.69
CA LEU A 128 14.55 -0.08 11.47
C LEU A 128 15.81 -0.11 12.34
N GLU A 129 16.39 1.06 12.61
CA GLU A 129 17.39 1.19 13.66
C GLU A 129 16.71 1.08 15.02
N GLU A 130 17.30 0.35 15.97
CA GLU A 130 16.64 0.04 17.25
C GLU A 130 16.21 1.31 18.01
N ASP A 131 17.07 2.33 18.02
CA ASP A 131 16.82 3.60 18.70
C ASP A 131 15.67 4.41 18.05
N ASP A 132 15.37 4.16 16.77
CA ASP A 132 14.37 4.90 15.98
C ASP A 132 13.05 4.12 15.80
N VAL A 133 12.96 2.86 16.25
CA VAL A 133 11.80 1.98 16.03
C VAL A 133 10.48 2.67 16.36
N VAL A 134 10.36 3.24 17.56
CA VAL A 134 9.10 3.86 17.99
C VAL A 134 8.74 5.05 17.11
N HIS A 135 9.71 5.91 16.80
CA HIS A 135 9.49 7.11 16.00
C HIS A 135 9.06 6.78 14.56
N GLU A 136 9.76 5.85 13.91
CA GLU A 136 9.45 5.45 12.54
C GLU A 136 8.12 4.71 12.45
N LEU A 137 7.78 3.90 13.46
CA LEU A 137 6.48 3.24 13.52
C LEU A 137 5.33 4.22 13.81
N GLU A 138 5.52 5.25 14.62
CA GLU A 138 4.49 6.29 14.81
C GLU A 138 4.15 6.99 13.50
N LEU A 139 5.16 7.31 12.70
CA LEU A 139 4.97 7.90 11.37
C LEU A 139 4.25 6.92 10.43
N LEU A 140 4.67 5.66 10.44
CA LEU A 140 4.06 4.63 9.61
C LEU A 140 2.60 4.35 10.01
N TRP A 141 2.27 4.35 11.30
CA TRP A 141 0.90 4.22 11.79
C TRP A 141 0.02 5.40 11.37
N ARG A 142 0.57 6.64 11.33
CA ARG A 142 -0.14 7.80 10.79
C ARG A 142 -0.45 7.70 9.30
N ARG A 143 0.27 6.85 8.55
CA ARG A 143 0.02 6.60 7.13
C ARG A 143 -0.92 5.41 6.90
N GLU A 144 -0.60 4.27 7.48
CA GLU A 144 -1.26 3.00 7.16
C GLU A 144 -2.51 2.78 8.05
N MET A 145 -2.50 3.27 9.29
CA MET A 145 -3.59 3.12 10.27
C MET A 145 -4.43 4.41 10.39
N VAL A 146 -4.71 5.07 9.26
CA VAL A 146 -5.62 6.24 9.24
C VAL A 146 -7.07 5.82 9.39
N ALA A 147 -7.45 4.72 8.73
CA ALA A 147 -8.76 4.09 8.83
C ALA A 147 -8.61 2.61 9.22
N GLU A 148 -9.73 1.94 9.49
CA GLU A 148 -9.77 0.54 9.95
C GLU A 148 -9.56 -0.51 8.83
N ALA A 149 -8.92 -0.09 7.72
CA ALA A 149 -8.68 -0.92 6.55
C ALA A 149 -7.67 -2.04 6.81
N TYR A 150 -6.69 -1.81 7.67
CA TYR A 150 -5.63 -2.80 7.94
C TYR A 150 -5.63 -3.31 9.37
N ILE A 151 -5.11 -4.53 9.52
CA ILE A 151 -4.75 -5.17 10.77
C ILE A 151 -3.23 -5.39 10.73
N PRO A 152 -2.43 -4.68 11.55
CA PRO A 152 -0.99 -4.91 11.61
C PRO A 152 -0.70 -6.26 12.26
N ARG A 153 0.28 -7.00 11.71
CA ARG A 153 0.66 -8.32 12.19
C ARG A 153 2.17 -8.51 12.16
N TRP A 154 2.69 -9.26 13.13
CA TRP A 154 3.99 -9.89 13.02
C TRP A 154 3.90 -11.07 12.05
N VAL A 155 4.80 -11.09 11.07
CA VAL A 155 4.95 -12.17 10.09
C VAL A 155 6.41 -12.63 10.06
N ASP A 156 6.62 -13.90 9.75
CA ASP A 156 7.97 -14.40 9.48
C ASP A 156 8.43 -13.95 8.10
N LEU A 157 9.67 -13.48 8.04
CA LEU A 157 10.32 -13.05 6.80
C LEU A 157 11.25 -14.14 6.33
N LEU A 158 11.01 -14.62 5.11
CA LEU A 158 11.77 -15.67 4.46
C LEU A 158 12.67 -15.09 3.38
N ASP A 159 13.88 -15.63 3.22
CA ASP A 159 14.78 -15.32 2.11
C ASP A 159 14.39 -16.08 0.82
N GLU A 160 15.20 -15.93 -0.24
CA GLU A 160 14.95 -16.56 -1.55
C GLU A 160 15.01 -18.10 -1.49
N GLU A 161 15.76 -18.65 -0.52
CA GLU A 161 15.84 -20.08 -0.22
C GLU A 161 14.71 -20.58 0.70
N GLY A 162 13.85 -19.69 1.19
CA GLY A 162 12.74 -20.00 2.09
C GLY A 162 13.16 -20.14 3.57
N ALA A 163 14.38 -19.74 3.93
CA ALA A 163 14.83 -19.74 5.31
C ALA A 163 14.37 -18.46 6.04
N ARG A 164 13.86 -18.62 7.26
CA ARG A 164 13.45 -17.50 8.10
C ARG A 164 14.69 -16.72 8.57
N PHE A 165 14.74 -15.43 8.25
CA PHE A 165 15.81 -14.53 8.72
C PHE A 165 15.37 -13.50 9.76
N GLY A 166 14.06 -13.30 9.96
CA GLY A 166 13.56 -12.33 10.92
C GLY A 166 12.04 -12.28 11.01
N SER A 167 11.54 -11.32 11.78
CA SER A 167 10.11 -11.03 11.90
C SER A 167 9.84 -9.59 11.45
N GLY A 168 8.78 -9.40 10.68
CA GLY A 168 8.37 -8.11 10.15
C GLY A 168 6.95 -7.74 10.51
N ILE A 169 6.66 -6.45 10.52
CA ILE A 169 5.31 -5.92 10.60
C ILE A 169 4.75 -5.83 9.17
N ALA A 170 3.62 -6.49 8.95
CA ALA A 170 2.84 -6.40 7.72
C ALA A 170 1.43 -5.85 8.03
N PHE A 171 0.97 -4.90 7.22
CA PHE A 171 -0.40 -4.38 7.29
C PHE A 171 -1.32 -5.25 6.44
N THR A 172 -2.03 -6.16 7.11
CA THR A 172 -2.90 -7.14 6.45
C THR A 172 -4.31 -6.58 6.27
N MET A 173 -5.01 -6.99 5.20
CA MET A 173 -6.35 -6.49 4.94
C MET A 173 -7.32 -6.93 6.03
N ASN A 174 -8.13 -6.00 6.54
CA ASN A 174 -9.26 -6.31 7.40
C ASN A 174 -10.46 -6.76 6.55
N PRO A 175 -10.85 -8.05 6.55
CA PRO A 175 -11.98 -8.51 5.73
C PRO A 175 -13.34 -8.02 6.24
N GLN A 176 -13.40 -7.43 7.44
CA GLN A 176 -14.61 -6.84 8.03
C GLN A 176 -14.71 -5.33 7.78
N ALA A 177 -13.71 -4.71 7.15
CA ALA A 177 -13.77 -3.30 6.83
C ALA A 177 -14.76 -3.05 5.69
N ASN A 178 -15.54 -1.98 5.78
CA ASN A 178 -16.44 -1.54 4.70
C ASN A 178 -15.68 -1.19 3.40
N THR A 179 -14.37 -0.97 3.50
CA THR A 179 -13.48 -0.70 2.37
C THR A 179 -12.89 -1.97 1.75
N TYR A 180 -13.17 -3.16 2.29
CA TYR A 180 -12.72 -4.42 1.72
C TYR A 180 -13.48 -4.73 0.42
N ALA A 181 -12.73 -4.93 -0.65
CA ALA A 181 -13.23 -5.18 -2.00
C ALA A 181 -12.72 -6.52 -2.57
N GLY A 182 -12.53 -7.53 -1.71
CA GLY A 182 -11.98 -8.83 -2.11
C GLY A 182 -12.85 -9.66 -3.07
N GLY A 183 -14.13 -9.32 -3.21
CA GLY A 183 -15.08 -10.03 -4.07
C GLY A 183 -15.19 -9.49 -5.51
N LEU A 184 -14.41 -8.47 -5.89
CA LEU A 184 -14.50 -7.89 -7.23
C LEU A 184 -14.07 -8.86 -8.33
N SER A 185 -14.81 -8.83 -9.44
CA SER A 185 -14.39 -9.53 -10.66
C SER A 185 -13.15 -8.89 -11.26
N ARG A 186 -12.41 -9.64 -12.08
CA ARG A 186 -11.24 -9.13 -12.80
C ARG A 186 -11.57 -7.89 -13.63
N GLU A 187 -12.69 -7.93 -14.35
CA GLU A 187 -13.16 -6.82 -15.18
C GLU A 187 -13.47 -5.58 -14.35
N ALA A 188 -14.13 -5.74 -13.20
CA ALA A 188 -14.42 -4.64 -12.29
C ALA A 188 -13.13 -4.04 -11.68
N THR A 189 -12.16 -4.89 -11.31
CA THR A 189 -10.84 -4.45 -10.85
C THR A 189 -10.15 -3.61 -11.92
N VAL A 190 -10.04 -4.10 -13.16
CA VAL A 190 -9.43 -3.37 -14.28
C VAL A 190 -10.12 -2.04 -14.53
N GLN A 191 -11.46 -2.03 -14.56
CA GLN A 191 -12.24 -0.81 -14.82
C GLN A 191 -11.99 0.25 -13.74
N ARG A 192 -11.99 -0.14 -12.46
CA ARG A 192 -11.72 0.80 -11.35
C ARG A 192 -10.29 1.29 -11.38
N LEU A 193 -9.31 0.42 -11.59
CA LEU A 193 -7.90 0.80 -11.73
C LEU A 193 -7.70 1.79 -12.88
N ALA A 194 -8.34 1.55 -14.03
CA ALA A 194 -8.19 2.37 -15.23
C ALA A 194 -8.82 3.76 -15.14
N THR A 195 -9.88 3.93 -14.34
CA THR A 195 -10.71 5.14 -14.34
C THR A 195 -10.66 5.97 -13.06
N ALA A 196 -10.34 5.36 -11.92
CA ALA A 196 -10.41 6.05 -10.63
C ALA A 196 -9.19 6.94 -10.39
N ALA A 197 -9.47 8.15 -9.92
CA ALA A 197 -8.46 9.12 -9.51
C ALA A 197 -8.96 9.99 -8.36
N GLY A 198 -8.02 10.44 -7.53
CA GLY A 198 -8.29 11.37 -6.44
C GLY A 198 -7.16 12.39 -6.28
N SER A 199 -7.10 13.04 -5.11
CA SER A 199 -6.17 14.13 -4.82
C SER A 199 -4.70 13.75 -4.86
N ILE A 200 -4.34 12.48 -4.67
CA ILE A 200 -2.96 11.98 -4.68
C ILE A 200 -2.63 11.12 -5.90
N GLY A 201 -3.42 11.24 -6.97
CA GLY A 201 -3.21 10.59 -8.26
C GLY A 201 -4.19 9.46 -8.55
N SER A 202 -3.97 8.73 -9.64
CA SER A 202 -4.86 7.65 -10.07
C SER A 202 -4.54 6.32 -9.40
N SER A 203 -5.52 5.41 -9.39
CA SER A 203 -5.30 4.00 -9.02
C SER A 203 -4.39 3.29 -10.03
N ALA A 204 -4.45 3.66 -11.31
CA ALA A 204 -3.51 3.17 -12.33
C ALA A 204 -2.05 3.57 -12.03
N ASP A 205 -1.80 4.83 -11.66
CA ASP A 205 -0.44 5.27 -11.30
C ASP A 205 0.11 4.48 -10.10
N TYR A 206 -0.76 4.13 -9.14
CA TYR A 206 -0.36 3.30 -8.00
C TYR A 206 0.06 1.89 -8.45
N LEU A 207 -0.72 1.27 -9.34
CA LEU A 207 -0.39 -0.02 -9.95
C LEU A 207 0.97 0.04 -10.64
N PHE A 208 1.17 1.00 -11.55
CA PHE A 208 2.39 1.10 -12.35
C PHE A 208 3.62 1.38 -11.49
N ARG A 209 3.53 2.30 -10.52
CA ARG A 209 4.65 2.57 -9.60
C ARG A 209 5.01 1.35 -8.76
N THR A 210 4.03 0.56 -8.34
CA THR A 210 4.29 -0.65 -7.55
C THR A 210 4.93 -1.74 -8.39
N ARG A 211 4.43 -1.99 -9.60
CA ARG A 211 5.05 -2.89 -10.59
C ARG A 211 6.49 -2.48 -10.87
N ASP A 212 6.72 -1.21 -11.18
CA ASP A 212 8.04 -0.70 -11.55
C ASP A 212 9.01 -0.73 -10.36
N GLY A 213 8.52 -0.47 -9.14
CA GLY A 213 9.31 -0.60 -7.91
C GLY A 213 9.76 -2.04 -7.64
N LEU A 214 8.90 -3.04 -7.90
CA LEU A 214 9.28 -4.46 -7.81
C LEU A 214 10.27 -4.85 -8.90
N ARG A 215 10.04 -4.42 -10.14
CA ARG A 215 10.97 -4.67 -11.27
C ARG A 215 12.36 -4.08 -11.02
N ALA A 216 12.44 -2.90 -10.40
CA ALA A 216 13.72 -2.28 -10.04
C ALA A 216 14.53 -3.11 -9.02
N LEU A 217 13.88 -4.06 -8.35
CA LEU A 217 14.48 -5.01 -7.42
C LEU A 217 14.56 -6.42 -8.02
N ASP A 218 14.42 -6.57 -9.34
CA ASP A 218 14.35 -7.86 -10.04
C ASP A 218 13.27 -8.80 -9.50
N MET A 219 12.15 -8.24 -9.02
CA MET A 219 10.99 -8.97 -8.56
C MET A 219 9.85 -8.83 -9.56
N TRP A 220 9.33 -9.97 -10.04
CA TRP A 220 8.24 -10.01 -11.01
C TRP A 220 6.98 -10.55 -10.34
N ASP A 221 5.93 -9.73 -10.26
CA ASP A 221 4.65 -10.11 -9.70
C ASP A 221 3.62 -10.30 -10.82
N GLU A 222 3.25 -11.55 -11.09
CA GLU A 222 2.37 -11.93 -12.19
C GLU A 222 1.04 -11.14 -12.19
N LEU A 223 0.43 -10.94 -11.02
CA LEU A 223 -0.81 -10.18 -10.89
C LEU A 223 -0.65 -8.73 -11.34
N LEU A 224 0.42 -8.06 -10.90
CA LEU A 224 0.65 -6.66 -11.27
C LEU A 224 1.03 -6.51 -12.74
N GLU A 225 1.78 -7.47 -13.29
CA GLU A 225 2.17 -7.51 -14.70
C GLU A 225 0.94 -7.64 -15.61
N GLU A 226 0.06 -8.60 -15.32
CA GLU A 226 -1.19 -8.81 -16.06
C GLU A 226 -2.13 -7.61 -15.96
N LEU A 227 -2.40 -7.15 -14.74
CA LEU A 227 -3.29 -6.00 -14.52
C LEU A 227 -2.78 -4.75 -15.22
N ALA A 228 -1.46 -4.54 -15.27
CA ALA A 228 -0.93 -3.37 -15.94
C ALA A 228 -1.23 -3.36 -17.44
N VAL A 229 -1.08 -4.50 -18.12
CA VAL A 229 -1.43 -4.63 -19.54
C VAL A 229 -2.92 -4.37 -19.74
N GLU A 230 -3.77 -5.02 -18.95
CA GLU A 230 -5.23 -4.88 -19.03
C GLU A 230 -5.70 -3.43 -18.78
N VAL A 231 -5.09 -2.74 -17.82
CA VAL A 231 -5.38 -1.34 -17.48
C VAL A 231 -4.91 -0.40 -18.58
N GLU A 232 -3.71 -0.58 -19.14
CA GLU A 232 -3.22 0.21 -20.27
C GLU A 232 -4.12 0.05 -21.51
N GLU A 233 -4.60 -1.17 -21.78
CA GLU A 233 -5.58 -1.43 -22.84
C GLU A 233 -6.94 -0.79 -22.57
N ALA A 234 -7.45 -0.88 -21.34
CA ALA A 234 -8.68 -0.21 -20.95
C ALA A 234 -8.58 1.32 -21.12
N GLN A 235 -7.48 1.94 -20.66
CA GLN A 235 -7.24 3.37 -20.80
C GLN A 235 -7.14 3.80 -22.28
N ARG A 236 -6.46 3.02 -23.13
CA ARG A 236 -6.40 3.28 -24.58
C ARG A 236 -7.79 3.22 -25.23
N ARG A 237 -8.62 2.24 -24.86
CA ARG A 237 -10.00 2.15 -25.36
C ARG A 237 -10.83 3.37 -24.94
N LEU A 238 -10.72 3.79 -23.68
CA LEU A 238 -11.45 4.95 -23.15
C LEU A 238 -11.06 6.25 -23.87
N GLN A 239 -9.79 6.43 -24.23
CA GLN A 239 -9.32 7.60 -24.98
C GLN A 239 -9.86 7.67 -26.41
N GLN A 240 -10.34 6.54 -26.97
CA GLN A 240 -10.90 6.46 -28.32
C GLN A 240 -12.42 6.67 -28.35
N LEU A 241 -13.09 6.74 -27.19
CA LEU A 241 -14.53 6.92 -27.10
C LEU A 241 -14.95 8.37 -27.42
N PRO A 242 -16.12 8.58 -28.07
CA PRO A 242 -16.77 9.89 -28.13
C PRO A 242 -17.02 10.46 -26.73
N VAL A 243 -16.95 11.80 -26.58
CA VAL A 243 -17.01 12.49 -25.28
C VAL A 243 -18.29 12.17 -24.49
N GLU A 244 -19.43 11.94 -25.16
CA GLU A 244 -20.68 11.54 -24.48
C GLU A 244 -20.60 10.14 -23.85
N GLU A 245 -19.90 9.18 -24.47
CA GLU A 245 -19.78 7.80 -23.97
C GLU A 245 -18.75 7.68 -22.84
N PHE A 246 -17.69 8.49 -22.87
CA PHE A 246 -16.69 8.54 -21.80
C PHE A 246 -17.31 8.89 -20.44
N ARG A 247 -18.21 9.87 -20.39
CA ARG A 247 -18.90 10.26 -19.15
C ARG A 247 -19.78 9.15 -18.60
N SER A 248 -20.43 8.35 -19.47
CA SER A 248 -21.22 7.19 -19.04
C SER A 248 -20.34 6.05 -18.52
N ALA A 249 -19.14 5.87 -19.08
CA ALA A 249 -18.22 4.78 -18.71
C ALA A 249 -17.48 5.04 -17.38
N VAL A 250 -17.18 6.31 -17.06
CA VAL A 250 -16.51 6.72 -15.80
C VAL A 250 -17.49 6.79 -14.62
N VAL A 251 -18.76 7.10 -14.87
CA VAL A 251 -19.82 7.25 -13.84
C VAL A 251 -20.62 5.95 -13.65
N SER A 252 -20.15 4.81 -14.19
CA SER A 252 -20.79 3.52 -13.95
C SER A 252 -20.77 3.22 -12.46
N LYS A 253 -21.92 3.45 -11.81
CA LYS A 253 -22.18 3.19 -10.39
C LYS A 253 -22.05 1.69 -10.13
N ALA A 254 -20.83 1.19 -9.95
CA ALA A 254 -20.64 -0.07 -9.26
C ALA A 254 -20.99 0.19 -7.79
N PRO A 255 -22.07 -0.40 -7.24
CA PRO A 255 -22.35 -0.29 -5.82
C PRO A 255 -21.15 -0.79 -5.02
N LEU A 256 -20.92 -0.19 -3.86
CA LEU A 256 -20.21 -0.84 -2.77
C LEU A 256 -21.13 -1.97 -2.24
N GLU A 257 -21.22 -3.07 -2.97
CA GLU A 257 -21.84 -4.31 -2.51
C GLU A 257 -20.78 -5.38 -2.28
#